data_AF-A0A3B5R747-F1
#
_entry.id   AF-A0A3B5R747-F1
#
_cell.length_a   1.000
_cell.length_b   1.000
_cell.length_c   1.000
_cell.angle_alpha   90.00
_cell.angle_beta   90.00
_cell.angle_gamma   90.00
#
_symmetry.space_group_name_H-M   'P 1'
#
loop_
_entity.id
_entity.type
_entity.pdbx_description
1 polymer ?
#
loop_
_entity_poly.entity_id
_entity_poly.type
_entity_poly.pdbx_seq_one_letter_code
_entity_poly.pdbx_strand_id
1 'polypeptide(L)'
;MEGDNCSFPPDLSDDHSQRGSVASSATLSRAQDVLVYLFGESAVHLSVEGLGSVSVQELGRSVREALQIPESAPDAFAFWLCSPLLELQLKVRHQPYKLCRQWQDLLYRFTDASEDDISQGSSAHTRGLSAWTEWVELSAASVLHSELRDFYEPYLQYRRNVFYPKSKELQIKDEAVLRLLYEEARSNILSGRYPCDPEHWAGLGALSLALEEGPGLDSQQITTKIREKKLPSFVPAHVAMGSGGFFSTLRGKSSRQAELEQKLSEEYGKISKSTGSSLEPQQLLHQYLSMCHTLPYYGCAFFCGEIDKPAQGILQRGKRKAVSVGICLDGVYVMDVKEKHVLLGLRFSELSWDHSRPEEEGDSHILWLEFDGEEDGTPVNKLLKIYSKQAELMSGFIEFCVELMSTSEGGAANEPGVPQEPTGQEAGTRNGRGGRRGMLQRQGSVVCSRVHSLNTISYVDNGKEIKRLKPKRAASFFARQATAPTYSAVNTESLEQG
;
A
#
# COMPACT_ATOMS: atom_id res chain seq x y z
N MET A 1 26.46 49.66 -70.96
CA MET A 1 27.11 50.07 -69.70
C MET A 1 27.56 48.78 -69.05
N GLU A 2 28.71 48.18 -69.40
CA GLU A 2 30.09 48.72 -69.28
C GLU A 2 30.25 49.44 -67.93
N GLY A 3 31.11 49.07 -66.99
CA GLY A 3 32.18 48.08 -66.92
C GLY A 3 32.95 48.34 -65.60
N ASP A 4 33.87 47.43 -65.28
CA ASP A 4 35.05 47.61 -64.43
C ASP A 4 34.89 47.92 -62.94
N ASN A 5 35.80 47.55 -62.03
CA ASN A 5 36.77 46.45 -61.88
C ASN A 5 37.48 46.71 -60.53
N CYS A 6 38.10 45.67 -59.97
CA CYS A 6 39.29 45.73 -59.09
C CYS A 6 39.17 46.00 -57.56
N SER A 7 39.38 44.91 -56.80
CA SER A 7 40.55 44.67 -55.90
C SER A 7 40.44 44.87 -54.36
N PHE A 8 40.80 43.77 -53.67
CA PHE A 8 40.89 43.37 -52.23
C PHE A 8 41.99 44.06 -51.36
N PRO A 9 42.33 43.59 -50.11
CA PRO A 9 41.64 43.32 -48.80
C PRO A 9 42.43 44.03 -47.63
N PRO A 10 42.52 43.63 -46.31
CA PRO A 10 41.88 42.62 -45.41
C PRO A 10 41.17 43.28 -44.18
N ASP A 11 40.57 42.66 -43.15
CA ASP A 11 40.99 41.54 -42.31
C ASP A 11 39.88 41.18 -41.26
N LEU A 12 39.86 39.92 -40.79
CA LEU A 12 39.22 39.36 -39.56
C LEU A 12 37.67 39.31 -39.49
N SER A 13 36.98 38.22 -39.14
CA SER A 13 37.33 36.87 -38.68
C SER A 13 36.06 36.00 -38.62
N ASP A 14 36.17 34.79 -39.15
CA ASP A 14 35.50 33.50 -38.94
C ASP A 14 34.14 33.31 -38.23
N ASP A 15 33.43 32.33 -38.81
CA ASP A 15 32.47 31.38 -38.23
C ASP A 15 31.01 31.80 -38.00
N HIS A 16 30.25 31.82 -39.10
CA HIS A 16 28.84 31.44 -39.06
C HIS A 16 28.70 29.92 -39.06
N SER A 17 28.52 29.37 -37.86
CA SER A 17 28.24 27.97 -37.63
C SER A 17 26.98 27.52 -38.37
N GLN A 18 27.14 26.60 -39.31
CA GLN A 18 26.10 25.64 -39.64
C GLN A 18 25.87 24.75 -38.43
N ARG A 19 24.92 25.11 -37.55
CA ARG A 19 24.51 24.23 -36.47
C ARG A 19 23.52 23.21 -37.03
N GLY A 20 24.10 22.14 -37.57
CA GLY A 20 23.39 20.99 -38.09
C GLY A 20 22.40 20.43 -37.07
N SER A 21 21.20 20.14 -37.57
CA SER A 21 20.28 19.16 -37.00
C SER A 21 20.95 17.79 -37.05
N VAL A 22 21.67 17.42 -35.99
CA VAL A 22 22.19 16.07 -35.76
C VAL A 22 22.22 15.80 -34.26
N ALA A 23 21.04 15.59 -33.67
CA ALA A 23 20.92 15.00 -32.34
C ALA A 23 19.55 14.33 -32.15
N SER A 24 19.10 13.50 -33.10
CA SER A 24 17.85 12.74 -32.92
C SER A 24 17.83 11.34 -33.56
N SER A 25 18.96 10.76 -33.97
CA SER A 25 18.96 9.37 -34.48
C SER A 25 20.20 8.53 -34.16
N ALA A 26 21.22 9.07 -33.46
CA ALA A 26 22.48 8.35 -33.23
C ALA A 26 22.58 7.61 -31.87
N THR A 27 21.54 7.61 -31.03
CA THR A 27 21.51 6.88 -29.74
C THR A 27 20.74 5.56 -29.80
N LEU A 28 20.36 5.09 -30.98
CA LEU A 28 19.38 4.01 -31.19
C LEU A 28 19.88 2.57 -30.96
N SER A 29 21.10 2.32 -30.48
CA SER A 29 21.57 0.93 -30.35
C SER A 29 22.58 0.63 -29.22
N ARG A 30 22.71 1.49 -28.20
CA ARG A 30 23.56 1.14 -27.06
C ARG A 30 22.73 0.42 -26.01
N ALA A 31 23.09 -0.83 -25.71
CA ALA A 31 22.58 -1.56 -24.57
C ALA A 31 22.83 -0.72 -23.29
N GLN A 32 21.79 -0.58 -22.47
CA GLN A 32 21.82 0.18 -21.22
C GLN A 32 21.60 -0.78 -20.06
N ASP A 33 22.35 -0.58 -18.99
CA ASP A 33 22.21 -1.39 -17.79
C ASP A 33 20.99 -0.91 -16.98
N VAL A 34 20.12 -1.85 -16.64
CA VAL A 34 18.90 -1.64 -15.88
C VAL A 34 18.95 -2.49 -14.62
N LEU A 35 18.70 -1.87 -13.47
CA LEU A 35 18.53 -2.57 -12.20
C LEU A 35 17.04 -2.76 -11.92
N VAL A 36 16.66 -4.00 -11.69
CA VAL A 36 15.31 -4.37 -11.24
C VAL A 36 15.41 -4.86 -9.81
N TYR A 37 14.94 -4.07 -8.85
CA TYR A 37 15.03 -4.39 -7.43
C TYR A 37 14.05 -5.50 -7.06
N LEU A 38 14.47 -6.35 -6.12
CA LEU A 38 13.67 -7.37 -5.47
C LEU A 38 13.55 -7.05 -3.98
N PHE A 39 12.66 -7.73 -3.28
CA PHE A 39 12.71 -7.77 -1.81
C PHE A 39 13.90 -8.60 -1.34
N GLY A 40 14.48 -8.25 -0.18
CA GLY A 40 15.65 -8.94 0.37
C GLY A 40 17.00 -8.39 -0.11
N GLU A 41 17.12 -7.07 -0.29
CA GLU A 41 18.37 -6.35 -0.64
C GLU A 41 19.06 -6.83 -1.93
N SER A 42 18.30 -7.44 -2.85
CA SER A 42 18.81 -8.00 -4.10
C SER A 42 18.25 -7.25 -5.32
N ALA A 43 18.96 -7.32 -6.45
CA ALA A 43 18.51 -6.77 -7.72
C ALA A 43 18.94 -7.64 -8.90
N VAL A 44 18.14 -7.65 -9.96
CA VAL A 44 18.48 -8.25 -11.25
C VAL A 44 19.13 -7.19 -12.13
N HIS A 45 20.34 -7.48 -12.60
CA HIS A 45 21.08 -6.63 -13.52
C HIS A 45 20.81 -7.11 -14.96
N LEU A 46 20.23 -6.24 -15.78
CA LEU A 46 19.93 -6.54 -17.18
C LEU A 46 20.62 -5.55 -18.09
N SER A 47 21.17 -6.02 -19.21
CA SER A 47 21.61 -5.16 -20.30
C SER A 47 20.51 -5.11 -21.37
N VAL A 48 19.92 -3.94 -21.56
CA VAL A 48 18.70 -3.75 -22.34
C VAL A 48 18.96 -2.84 -23.53
N GLU A 49 18.80 -3.37 -24.74
CA GLU A 49 18.82 -2.57 -25.97
C GLU A 49 17.50 -1.82 -26.16
N GLY A 50 17.58 -0.57 -26.63
CA GLY A 50 16.38 0.21 -26.95
C GLY A 50 15.49 0.52 -25.73
N LEU A 51 16.07 0.72 -24.55
CA LEU A 51 15.39 0.93 -23.26
C LEU A 51 14.16 1.88 -23.32
N GLY A 52 14.22 2.92 -24.14
CA GLY A 52 13.11 3.88 -24.31
C GLY A 52 11.85 3.30 -24.96
N SER A 53 11.92 2.10 -25.54
CA SER A 53 10.82 1.41 -26.22
C SER A 53 10.45 0.06 -25.62
N VAL A 54 11.29 -0.50 -24.74
CA VAL A 54 11.08 -1.82 -24.13
C VAL A 54 9.83 -1.80 -23.25
N SER A 55 8.97 -2.79 -23.47
CA SER A 55 7.75 -2.99 -22.69
C SER A 55 8.01 -3.79 -21.43
N VAL A 56 7.09 -3.67 -20.46
CA VAL A 56 7.06 -4.52 -19.24
C VAL A 56 7.03 -6.01 -19.59
N GLN A 57 6.30 -6.40 -20.65
CA GLN A 57 6.23 -7.78 -21.10
C GLN A 57 7.59 -8.33 -21.55
N GLU A 58 8.33 -7.55 -22.34
CA GLU A 58 9.66 -7.93 -22.83
C GLU A 58 10.66 -7.98 -21.68
N LEU A 59 10.69 -6.94 -20.84
CA LEU A 59 11.57 -6.88 -19.67
C LEU A 59 11.28 -8.02 -18.68
N GLY A 60 10.00 -8.38 -18.52
CA GLY A 60 9.59 -9.49 -17.66
C GLY A 60 10.09 -10.85 -18.11
N ARG A 61 10.23 -11.07 -19.42
CA ARG A 61 10.86 -12.30 -19.92
C ARG A 61 12.31 -12.38 -19.46
N SER A 62 13.08 -11.30 -19.62
CA SER A 62 14.49 -11.25 -19.20
C SER A 62 14.67 -11.39 -17.69
N VAL A 63 13.79 -10.78 -16.88
CA VAL A 63 13.83 -10.95 -15.41
C VAL A 63 13.51 -12.39 -15.01
N ARG A 64 12.48 -13.02 -15.60
CA ARG A 64 12.15 -14.42 -15.28
C ARG A 64 13.26 -15.39 -15.67
N GLU A 65 13.89 -15.17 -16.82
CA GLU A 65 15.05 -15.95 -17.27
C GLU A 65 16.22 -15.82 -16.29
N ALA A 66 16.56 -14.58 -15.90
CA ALA A 66 17.64 -14.32 -14.94
C ALA A 66 17.37 -14.91 -13.55
N LEU A 67 16.09 -14.97 -13.14
CA LEU A 67 15.65 -15.53 -11.86
C LEU A 67 15.30 -17.03 -11.92
N GLN A 68 15.41 -17.66 -13.10
CA GLN A 68 15.00 -19.05 -13.34
C GLN A 68 13.55 -19.34 -12.91
N ILE A 69 12.65 -18.35 -13.03
CA ILE A 69 11.24 -18.51 -12.68
C ILE A 69 10.57 -19.40 -13.74
N PRO A 70 9.88 -20.49 -13.34
CA PRO A 70 9.23 -21.38 -14.29
C PRO A 70 8.04 -20.70 -14.99
N GLU A 71 7.77 -21.13 -16.22
CA GLU A 71 6.62 -20.69 -17.03
C GLU A 71 5.26 -21.16 -16.47
N SER A 72 5.24 -21.88 -15.34
CA SER A 72 4.01 -22.29 -14.65
C SER A 72 3.33 -21.15 -13.89
N ALA A 73 4.06 -20.08 -13.57
CA ALA A 73 3.54 -18.93 -12.82
C ALA A 73 4.04 -17.57 -13.37
N PRO A 74 3.90 -17.30 -14.68
CA PRO A 74 4.50 -16.13 -15.32
C PRO A 74 3.89 -14.81 -14.83
N ASP A 75 2.64 -14.86 -14.33
CA ASP A 75 1.86 -13.72 -13.86
C ASP A 75 1.83 -13.57 -12.33
N ALA A 76 2.59 -14.40 -11.58
CA ALA A 76 2.67 -14.31 -10.12
C ALA A 76 3.34 -13.01 -9.66
N PHE A 77 4.17 -12.41 -10.53
CA PHE A 77 4.89 -11.18 -10.27
C PHE A 77 4.58 -10.14 -11.33
N ALA A 78 4.78 -8.88 -10.98
CA ALA A 78 4.63 -7.72 -11.84
C ALA A 78 5.73 -6.70 -11.56
N PHE A 79 5.92 -5.78 -12.51
CA PHE A 79 6.77 -4.63 -12.30
C PHE A 79 6.01 -3.52 -11.60
N TRP A 80 6.68 -2.86 -10.68
CA TRP A 80 6.19 -1.71 -9.96
C TRP A 80 7.20 -0.58 -10.09
N LEU A 81 6.69 0.63 -10.29
CA LEU A 81 7.48 1.83 -10.18
C LEU A 81 7.23 2.44 -8.79
N CYS A 82 8.29 2.54 -8.00
CA CYS A 82 8.19 2.83 -6.57
C CYS A 82 9.07 4.01 -6.18
N SER A 83 8.55 4.85 -5.28
CA SER A 83 9.32 5.69 -4.38
C SER A 83 8.65 5.64 -2.99
N PRO A 84 9.26 6.18 -1.93
CA PRO A 84 8.61 6.27 -0.62
C PRO A 84 7.23 6.94 -0.59
N LEU A 85 6.87 7.73 -1.62
CA LEU A 85 5.61 8.47 -1.68
C LEU A 85 4.52 7.82 -2.54
N LEU A 86 4.93 7.02 -3.54
CA LEU A 86 4.02 6.47 -4.54
C LEU A 86 4.54 5.12 -5.05
N GLU A 87 3.63 4.14 -5.14
CA GLU A 87 3.92 2.81 -5.68
C GLU A 87 2.88 2.46 -6.74
N LEU A 88 3.30 2.22 -7.99
CA LEU A 88 2.40 1.95 -9.11
C LEU A 88 2.74 0.63 -9.79
N GLN A 89 1.81 -0.32 -9.81
CA GLN A 89 1.95 -1.52 -10.64
C GLN A 89 1.82 -1.17 -12.12
N LEU A 90 2.79 -1.61 -12.91
CA LEU A 90 2.82 -1.36 -14.35
C LEU A 90 2.02 -2.41 -15.11
N LYS A 91 1.37 -2.00 -16.20
CA LYS A 91 0.69 -2.90 -17.15
C LYS A 91 1.70 -3.48 -18.12
N VAL A 92 1.42 -4.68 -18.65
CA VAL A 92 2.32 -5.42 -19.55
C VAL A 92 2.78 -4.63 -20.80
N ARG A 93 1.96 -3.69 -21.28
CA ARG A 93 2.27 -2.83 -22.44
C ARG A 93 2.96 -1.51 -22.08
N HIS A 94 3.07 -1.18 -20.80
CA HIS A 94 3.77 0.04 -20.38
C HIS A 94 5.25 -0.04 -20.73
N GLN A 95 5.86 1.13 -20.96
CA GLN A 95 7.29 1.28 -21.19
C GLN A 95 7.90 1.91 -19.94
N PRO A 96 8.58 1.13 -19.06
CA PRO A 96 9.02 1.61 -17.74
C PRO A 96 9.83 2.90 -17.82
N TYR A 97 10.78 2.99 -18.74
CA TYR A 97 11.62 4.17 -18.92
C TYR A 97 10.82 5.46 -19.19
N LYS A 98 9.75 5.38 -19.99
CA LYS A 98 8.90 6.56 -20.26
C LYS A 98 8.13 6.99 -19.02
N LEU A 99 7.66 6.04 -18.22
CA LEU A 99 6.97 6.34 -16.96
C LEU A 99 7.92 6.92 -15.92
N CYS A 100 9.17 6.43 -15.83
CA CYS A 100 10.20 7.04 -14.98
C CYS A 100 10.41 8.52 -15.32
N ARG A 101 10.40 8.87 -16.62
CA ARG A 101 10.54 10.27 -17.07
C ARG A 101 9.32 11.15 -16.78
N GLN A 102 8.17 10.55 -16.48
CA GLN A 102 6.93 11.25 -16.11
C GLN A 102 6.70 11.20 -14.59
N TRP A 103 7.66 10.70 -13.82
CA TRP A 103 7.46 10.45 -12.40
C TRP A 103 7.17 11.72 -11.60
N GLN A 104 7.82 12.85 -11.95
CA GLN A 104 7.53 14.13 -11.31
C GLN A 104 6.06 14.56 -11.53
N ASP A 105 5.52 14.39 -12.75
CA ASP A 105 4.12 14.69 -13.05
C ASP A 105 3.17 13.78 -12.25
N LEU A 106 3.56 12.51 -12.07
CA LEU A 106 2.79 11.55 -11.27
C LEU A 106 2.82 11.90 -9.78
N LEU A 107 3.97 12.30 -9.24
CA LEU A 107 4.11 12.76 -7.86
C LEU A 107 3.29 14.03 -7.62
N TYR A 108 3.36 15.01 -8.53
CA TYR A 108 2.56 16.23 -8.46
C TYR A 108 1.06 15.92 -8.43
N ARG A 109 0.61 14.99 -9.29
CA ARG A 109 -0.80 14.64 -9.41
C ARG A 109 -1.32 13.84 -8.20
N PHE A 110 -0.52 12.94 -7.64
CA PHE A 110 -1.00 11.93 -6.69
C PHE A 110 -0.42 12.05 -5.28
N THR A 111 0.40 13.07 -4.99
CA THR A 111 1.01 13.26 -3.66
C THR A 111 0.99 14.72 -3.21
N ASP A 112 1.21 14.96 -1.92
CA ASP A 112 1.33 16.29 -1.31
C ASP A 112 2.77 16.83 -1.28
N ALA A 113 3.69 16.22 -2.04
CA ALA A 113 5.05 16.73 -2.20
C ALA A 113 5.03 18.15 -2.80
N SER A 114 5.83 19.06 -2.24
CA SER A 114 5.89 20.44 -2.74
C SER A 114 6.66 20.52 -4.06
N GLU A 115 6.42 21.57 -4.85
CA GLU A 115 7.16 21.78 -6.10
C GLU A 115 8.67 21.95 -5.84
N ASP A 116 9.05 22.55 -4.71
CA ASP A 116 10.44 22.67 -4.28
C ASP A 116 11.05 21.29 -3.96
N ASP A 117 10.30 20.42 -3.29
CA ASP A 117 10.75 19.07 -2.98
C ASP A 117 10.92 18.20 -4.25
N ILE A 118 10.00 18.34 -5.21
CA ILE A 118 10.01 17.59 -6.48
C ILE A 118 11.11 18.13 -7.43
N SER A 119 11.29 19.45 -7.50
CA SER A 119 12.25 20.10 -8.41
C SER A 119 13.70 20.00 -7.93
N GLN A 120 13.94 20.03 -6.61
CA GLN A 120 15.28 19.81 -6.04
C GLN A 120 15.79 18.38 -6.27
N GLY A 121 14.89 17.39 -6.39
CA GLY A 121 15.24 16.05 -6.88
C GLY A 121 15.70 16.03 -8.34
N SER A 122 15.31 17.00 -9.16
CA SER A 122 15.58 17.03 -10.61
C SER A 122 16.83 17.84 -11.02
N SER A 123 17.30 18.77 -10.18
CA SER A 123 18.40 19.69 -10.55
C SER A 123 19.81 19.07 -10.58
N ALA A 124 19.98 17.79 -10.21
CA ALA A 124 21.28 17.11 -10.22
C ALA A 124 21.56 16.33 -11.52
N HIS A 125 20.83 16.58 -12.61
CA HIS A 125 20.96 15.83 -13.88
C HIS A 125 22.21 16.19 -14.74
N THR A 126 23.28 16.75 -14.15
CA THR A 126 24.48 17.17 -14.91
C THR A 126 25.83 16.76 -14.32
N ARG A 127 25.92 15.69 -13.52
CA ARG A 127 27.20 15.01 -13.31
C ARG A 127 27.05 13.50 -13.36
N GLY A 128 27.42 12.94 -14.50
CA GLY A 128 27.44 11.51 -14.74
C GLY A 128 28.47 10.76 -13.89
N LEU A 129 28.17 9.48 -13.69
CA LEU A 129 29.10 8.34 -13.65
C LEU A 129 30.55 8.67 -13.30
N SER A 130 30.87 8.69 -12.01
CA SER A 130 32.07 8.06 -11.42
C SER A 130 32.10 8.37 -9.92
N ALA A 131 32.24 7.31 -9.11
CA ALA A 131 32.69 7.26 -7.71
C ALA A 131 31.85 6.30 -6.86
N TRP A 132 31.81 5.03 -7.27
CA TRP A 132 31.61 3.91 -6.33
C TRP A 132 33.01 3.45 -5.91
N THR A 133 33.67 4.22 -5.05
CA THR A 133 34.85 3.84 -4.25
C THR A 133 35.23 5.05 -3.41
N GLU A 134 35.34 4.89 -2.09
CA GLU A 134 35.69 5.87 -1.04
C GLU A 134 34.54 6.72 -0.47
N TRP A 135 33.73 6.10 0.40
CA TRP A 135 32.88 6.81 1.38
C TRP A 135 32.88 6.07 2.72
N VAL A 136 33.99 6.16 3.46
CA VAL A 136 34.04 6.02 4.92
C VAL A 136 34.68 7.29 5.43
N GLU A 137 34.04 7.94 6.40
CA GLU A 137 34.46 9.18 7.10
C GLU A 137 34.25 10.52 6.36
N LEU A 138 33.09 11.17 6.58
CA LEU A 138 32.98 12.48 7.27
C LEU A 138 31.62 13.18 7.03
N SER A 139 31.00 13.56 8.16
CA SER A 139 30.05 14.67 8.37
C SER A 139 28.59 14.56 7.88
N ALA A 140 27.70 14.43 8.87
CA ALA A 140 26.25 14.29 8.89
C ALA A 140 25.39 15.41 8.25
N ALA A 141 25.95 16.25 7.37
CA ALA A 141 25.17 17.27 6.63
C ALA A 141 24.88 16.85 5.17
N SER A 142 25.70 15.98 4.57
CA SER A 142 25.50 15.44 3.21
C SER A 142 24.49 14.29 3.17
N VAL A 143 24.36 13.54 4.27
CA VAL A 143 23.44 12.40 4.41
C VAL A 143 21.98 12.84 4.27
N LEU A 144 21.60 14.00 4.81
CA LEU A 144 20.23 14.51 4.67
C LEU A 144 19.87 14.86 3.22
N HIS A 145 20.81 15.36 2.41
CA HIS A 145 20.56 15.71 1.01
C HIS A 145 20.58 14.47 0.08
N SER A 146 21.33 13.40 0.38
CA SER A 146 21.20 12.13 -0.37
C SER A 146 19.96 11.35 0.06
N GLU A 147 19.67 11.28 1.35
CA GLU A 147 18.45 10.64 1.87
C GLU A 147 17.20 11.34 1.32
N LEU A 148 17.16 12.67 1.24
CA LEU A 148 16.07 13.42 0.59
C LEU A 148 15.94 13.16 -0.92
N ARG A 149 17.05 12.92 -1.64
CA ARG A 149 17.05 12.59 -3.08
C ARG A 149 16.37 11.24 -3.36
N ASP A 150 16.60 10.25 -2.51
CA ASP A 150 16.04 8.90 -2.63
C ASP A 150 14.51 8.86 -2.39
N PHE A 151 13.89 9.92 -1.85
CA PHE A 151 12.43 9.97 -1.66
C PHE A 151 11.63 10.23 -2.95
N TYR A 152 12.24 10.91 -3.93
CA TYR A 152 11.52 11.42 -5.10
C TYR A 152 11.91 10.72 -6.40
N GLU A 153 13.04 10.01 -6.44
CA GLU A 153 13.41 9.22 -7.61
C GLU A 153 12.69 7.87 -7.62
N PRO A 154 12.11 7.46 -8.75
CA PRO A 154 11.49 6.16 -8.85
C PRO A 154 12.55 5.08 -9.08
N TYR A 155 12.34 3.92 -8.49
CA TYR A 155 13.05 2.69 -8.84
C TYR A 155 12.07 1.64 -9.35
N LEU A 156 12.59 0.75 -10.21
CA LEU A 156 11.83 -0.35 -10.77
C LEU A 156 11.97 -1.58 -9.87
N GLN A 157 10.86 -2.07 -9.35
CA GLN A 157 10.80 -3.24 -8.46
C GLN A 157 10.00 -4.36 -9.11
N TYR A 158 10.46 -5.60 -8.97
CA TYR A 158 9.74 -6.80 -9.38
C TYR A 158 9.23 -7.53 -8.13
N ARG A 159 7.91 -7.60 -7.99
CA ARG A 159 7.24 -8.12 -6.80
C ARG A 159 5.89 -8.73 -7.13
N ARG A 160 5.19 -9.29 -6.14
CA ARG A 160 3.90 -9.95 -6.29
C ARG A 160 2.94 -9.10 -7.13
N ASN A 161 2.30 -9.74 -8.11
CA ASN A 161 1.23 -9.13 -8.86
C ASN A 161 -0.01 -9.04 -7.96
N VAL A 162 -0.50 -7.82 -7.73
CA VAL A 162 -1.69 -7.59 -6.89
C VAL A 162 -2.94 -8.33 -7.38
N PHE A 163 -3.01 -8.61 -8.69
CA PHE A 163 -4.10 -9.33 -9.33
C PHE A 163 -3.86 -10.85 -9.42
N TYR A 164 -2.79 -11.37 -8.82
CA TYR A 164 -2.58 -12.81 -8.74
C TYR A 164 -3.42 -13.41 -7.59
N PRO A 165 -4.36 -14.33 -7.86
CA PRO A 165 -5.23 -14.88 -6.83
C PRO A 165 -4.47 -15.72 -5.80
N LYS A 166 -4.78 -15.54 -4.51
CA LYS A 166 -4.24 -16.38 -3.41
C LYS A 166 -4.48 -17.87 -3.66
N SER A 167 -5.61 -18.24 -4.26
CA SER A 167 -5.94 -19.63 -4.61
C SER A 167 -4.96 -20.26 -5.60
N LYS A 168 -4.43 -19.49 -6.55
CA LYS A 168 -3.38 -19.94 -7.48
C LYS A 168 -2.02 -19.98 -6.78
N GLU A 169 -1.75 -19.00 -5.93
CA GLU A 169 -0.52 -18.92 -5.14
C GLU A 169 -0.32 -20.12 -4.22
N LEU A 170 -1.39 -20.62 -3.59
CA LEU A 170 -1.37 -21.84 -2.78
C LEU A 170 -0.97 -23.10 -3.55
N GLN A 171 -1.06 -23.10 -4.88
CA GLN A 171 -0.69 -24.24 -5.73
C GLN A 171 0.77 -24.19 -6.19
N ILE A 172 1.50 -23.11 -5.91
CA ILE A 172 2.89 -22.94 -6.31
C ILE A 172 3.75 -23.90 -5.50
N LYS A 173 4.56 -24.72 -6.19
CA LYS A 173 5.52 -25.64 -5.55
C LYS A 173 6.98 -25.26 -5.80
N ASP A 174 7.21 -24.35 -6.73
CA ASP A 174 8.55 -23.95 -7.12
C ASP A 174 9.22 -23.13 -6.02
N GLU A 175 10.39 -23.56 -5.56
CA GLU A 175 11.09 -22.94 -4.43
C GLU A 175 11.53 -21.51 -4.75
N ALA A 176 11.98 -21.22 -5.98
CA ALA A 176 12.44 -19.88 -6.35
C ALA A 176 11.27 -18.88 -6.32
N VAL A 177 10.10 -19.29 -6.82
CA VAL A 177 8.87 -18.48 -6.74
C VAL A 177 8.43 -18.27 -5.29
N LEU A 178 8.41 -19.34 -4.48
CA LEU A 178 8.06 -19.26 -3.07
C LEU A 178 9.01 -18.35 -2.29
N ARG A 179 10.31 -18.39 -2.61
CA ARG A 179 11.34 -17.55 -1.97
C ARG A 179 11.11 -16.06 -2.27
N LEU A 180 10.77 -15.70 -3.51
CA LEU A 180 10.45 -14.32 -3.87
C LEU A 180 9.19 -13.81 -3.13
N LEU A 181 8.13 -14.62 -3.09
CA LEU A 181 6.91 -14.29 -2.33
C LEU A 181 7.18 -14.15 -0.83
N TYR A 182 8.03 -15.03 -0.28
CA TYR A 182 8.46 -15.01 1.11
C TYR A 182 9.23 -13.73 1.45
N GLU A 183 10.22 -13.32 0.63
CA GLU A 183 11.02 -12.13 0.94
C GLU A 183 10.16 -10.86 0.95
N GLU A 184 9.19 -10.75 0.03
CA GLU A 184 8.20 -9.66 0.05
C GLU A 184 7.32 -9.73 1.31
N ALA A 185 6.76 -10.90 1.61
CA ALA A 185 5.91 -11.08 2.79
C ALA A 185 6.67 -10.73 4.08
N ARG A 186 7.91 -11.20 4.20
CA ARG A 186 8.80 -10.91 5.32
C ARG A 186 9.09 -9.42 5.46
N SER A 187 9.46 -8.75 4.38
CA SER A 187 9.70 -7.30 4.40
C SER A 187 8.46 -6.53 4.87
N ASN A 188 7.28 -6.92 4.39
CA ASN A 188 6.02 -6.29 4.78
C ASN A 188 5.65 -6.56 6.25
N ILE A 189 5.95 -7.73 6.80
CA ILE A 189 5.79 -8.04 8.23
C ILE A 189 6.78 -7.20 9.07
N LEU A 190 8.07 -7.21 8.73
CA LEU A 190 9.12 -6.56 9.51
C LEU A 190 8.96 -5.03 9.55
N SER A 191 8.55 -4.43 8.43
CA SER A 191 8.23 -2.99 8.36
C SER A 191 6.92 -2.61 9.07
N GLY A 192 6.11 -3.61 9.45
CA GLY A 192 4.76 -3.42 10.00
C GLY A 192 3.76 -2.95 8.96
N ARG A 193 4.04 -3.09 7.66
CA ARG A 193 3.05 -2.88 6.59
C ARG A 193 1.95 -3.93 6.63
N TYR A 194 2.28 -5.14 7.07
CA TYR A 194 1.33 -6.15 7.50
C TYR A 194 1.25 -6.15 9.04
N PRO A 195 0.28 -5.43 9.64
CA PRO A 195 -0.10 -5.66 11.03
C PRO A 195 -0.27 -7.15 11.32
N CYS A 196 0.04 -7.58 12.52
CA CYS A 196 -0.15 -8.97 12.95
C CYS A 196 -0.36 -8.98 14.45
N ASP A 197 -0.99 -10.01 14.99
CA ASP A 197 -1.13 -10.17 16.44
C ASP A 197 0.17 -10.66 17.09
N PRO A 198 0.34 -10.44 18.41
CA PRO A 198 1.55 -10.84 19.11
C PRO A 198 1.94 -12.31 19.06
N GLU A 199 0.97 -13.20 18.94
CA GLU A 199 1.21 -14.62 18.68
C GLU A 199 1.86 -14.91 17.32
N HIS A 200 1.55 -14.14 16.28
CA HIS A 200 1.95 -14.45 14.92
C HIS A 200 3.41 -14.08 14.60
N TRP A 201 3.92 -12.96 15.12
CA TRP A 201 5.29 -12.53 14.78
C TRP A 201 6.37 -13.49 15.27
N ALA A 202 6.15 -14.14 16.42
CA ALA A 202 7.12 -15.08 16.98
C ALA A 202 7.26 -16.33 16.10
N GLY A 203 6.13 -16.88 15.64
CA GLY A 203 6.12 -18.01 14.71
C GLY A 203 6.75 -17.66 13.36
N LEU A 204 6.39 -16.50 12.79
CA LEU A 204 7.00 -16.00 11.55
C LEU A 204 8.52 -15.78 11.70
N GLY A 205 8.95 -15.14 12.80
CA GLY A 205 10.36 -14.91 13.08
C GLY A 205 11.16 -16.22 13.27
N ALA A 206 10.56 -17.21 13.93
CA ALA A 206 11.14 -18.54 14.08
C ALA A 206 11.28 -19.28 12.74
N LEU A 207 10.27 -19.20 11.88
CA LEU A 207 10.33 -19.73 10.51
C LEU A 207 11.42 -19.04 9.68
N SER A 208 11.54 -17.71 9.79
CA SER A 208 12.64 -16.97 9.14
C SER A 208 14.01 -17.41 9.63
N LEU A 209 14.18 -17.60 10.95
CA LEU A 209 15.43 -18.11 11.50
C LEU A 209 15.74 -19.53 11.01
N ALA A 210 14.74 -20.41 10.94
CA ALA A 210 14.90 -21.76 10.42
C ALA A 210 15.22 -21.80 8.92
N LEU A 211 14.69 -20.88 8.12
CA LEU A 211 15.03 -20.73 6.71
C LEU A 211 16.47 -20.23 6.51
N GLU A 212 16.98 -19.39 7.40
CA GLU A 212 18.32 -18.80 7.29
C GLU A 212 19.43 -19.71 7.85
N GLU A 213 19.19 -20.37 8.99
CA GLU A 213 20.21 -21.16 9.70
C GLU A 213 19.98 -22.69 9.62
N GLY A 214 18.85 -23.11 9.04
CA GLY A 214 18.39 -24.49 9.07
C GLY A 214 17.67 -24.86 10.37
N PRO A 215 16.94 -26.00 10.41
CA PRO A 215 16.40 -26.59 11.63
C PRO A 215 17.50 -27.31 12.43
N GLY A 216 17.48 -27.23 13.75
CA GLY A 216 18.38 -28.02 14.61
C GLY A 216 19.41 -27.23 15.40
N LEU A 217 19.28 -25.89 15.48
CA LEU A 217 20.02 -25.11 16.45
C LEU A 217 19.59 -25.46 17.89
N ASP A 218 20.57 -25.53 18.79
CA ASP A 218 20.29 -25.60 20.22
C ASP A 218 19.89 -24.22 20.80
N SER A 219 19.43 -24.19 22.05
CA SER A 219 18.95 -22.96 22.69
C SER A 219 20.01 -21.85 22.80
N GLN A 220 21.28 -22.20 22.95
CA GLN A 220 22.38 -21.25 23.07
C GLN A 220 22.77 -20.69 21.70
N GLN A 221 22.79 -21.55 20.68
CA GLN A 221 23.02 -21.16 19.29
C GLN A 221 21.92 -20.23 18.79
N ILE A 222 20.64 -20.54 19.06
CA ILE A 222 19.50 -19.66 18.72
C ILE A 222 19.70 -18.26 19.30
N THR A 223 20.00 -18.18 20.60
CA THR A 223 20.20 -16.89 21.29
C THR A 223 21.36 -16.11 20.68
N THR A 224 22.45 -16.80 20.35
CA THR A 224 23.63 -16.19 19.70
C THR A 224 23.26 -15.61 18.34
N LYS A 225 22.55 -16.38 17.51
CA LYS A 225 22.13 -15.96 16.17
C LYS A 225 21.16 -14.78 16.19
N ILE A 226 20.21 -14.77 17.13
CA ILE A 226 19.29 -13.64 17.30
C ILE A 226 20.06 -12.37 17.66
N ARG A 227 21.09 -12.47 18.50
CA ARG A 227 21.92 -11.32 18.90
C ARG A 227 22.80 -10.81 17.76
N GLU A 228 23.42 -11.73 17.01
CA GLU A 228 24.24 -11.38 15.83
C GLU A 228 23.41 -10.63 14.79
N LYS A 229 22.22 -11.16 14.45
CA LYS A 229 21.34 -10.59 13.42
C LYS A 229 20.42 -9.48 13.92
N LYS A 230 20.34 -9.29 15.24
CA LYS A 230 19.44 -8.38 15.95
C LYS A 230 17.97 -8.77 15.81
N LEU A 231 17.21 -8.54 16.89
CA LEU A 231 15.78 -8.85 16.96
C LEU A 231 14.91 -8.22 15.84
N PRO A 232 15.15 -6.96 15.37
CA PRO A 232 14.37 -6.38 14.28
C PRO A 232 14.46 -7.12 12.93
N SER A 233 15.41 -8.03 12.76
CA SER A 233 15.53 -8.89 11.56
C SER A 233 14.54 -10.05 11.55
N PHE A 234 13.88 -10.32 12.70
CA PHE A 234 12.95 -11.44 12.86
C PHE A 234 11.56 -11.01 13.35
N VAL A 235 11.45 -9.86 14.01
CA VAL A 235 10.16 -9.33 14.49
C VAL A 235 9.94 -7.90 14.00
N PRO A 236 8.69 -7.43 13.89
CA PRO A 236 8.40 -6.09 13.40
C PRO A 236 9.17 -5.00 14.16
N ALA A 237 9.68 -4.01 13.45
CA ALA A 237 10.56 -2.97 14.01
C ALA A 237 9.91 -2.23 15.19
N HIS A 238 8.60 -1.96 15.11
CA HIS A 238 7.84 -1.30 16.18
C HIS A 238 7.66 -2.17 17.44
N VAL A 239 7.73 -3.50 17.30
CA VAL A 239 7.70 -4.46 18.42
C VAL A 239 9.08 -4.55 19.07
N ALA A 240 10.14 -4.63 18.27
CA ALA A 240 11.52 -4.76 18.75
C ALA A 240 12.02 -3.53 19.52
N MET A 241 11.62 -2.32 19.10
CA MET A 241 12.02 -1.07 19.75
C MET A 241 11.23 -0.75 21.03
N GLY A 242 10.08 -1.42 21.23
CA GLY A 242 9.16 -1.18 22.33
C GLY A 242 8.39 0.14 22.19
N SER A 243 7.11 0.11 22.51
CA SER A 243 6.20 1.27 22.54
C SER A 243 6.55 2.21 23.71
N GLY A 244 7.72 2.82 23.70
CA GLY A 244 8.25 3.58 24.85
C GLY A 244 8.65 4.99 24.46
N GLY A 245 7.78 5.96 24.76
CA GLY A 245 8.16 7.37 24.82
C GLY A 245 9.30 7.61 25.82
N PHE A 246 9.80 8.85 25.85
CA PHE A 246 11.00 9.33 26.57
C PHE A 246 11.14 8.98 28.08
N PHE A 247 10.18 8.28 28.70
CA PHE A 247 10.21 7.87 30.12
C PHE A 247 10.32 6.35 30.35
N SER A 248 10.50 5.52 29.31
CA SER A 248 10.74 4.08 29.52
C SER A 248 12.12 3.88 30.15
N THR A 249 12.13 3.73 31.47
CA THR A 249 13.32 3.49 32.29
C THR A 249 14.17 2.35 31.72
N LEU A 250 15.49 2.57 31.69
CA LEU A 250 16.51 1.65 31.13
C LEU A 250 16.45 0.22 31.70
N ARG A 251 15.72 -0.01 32.80
CA ARG A 251 15.59 -1.31 33.45
C ARG A 251 14.52 -2.23 32.82
N GLY A 252 13.56 -1.69 32.06
CA GLY A 252 12.45 -2.48 31.47
C GLY A 252 12.65 -2.91 30.01
N LYS A 253 13.54 -2.23 29.27
CA LYS A 253 13.77 -2.51 27.84
C LYS A 253 14.46 -3.86 27.61
N SER A 254 15.46 -4.20 28.44
CA SER A 254 16.16 -5.48 28.37
C SER A 254 15.26 -6.66 28.70
N SER A 255 14.34 -6.51 29.65
CA SER A 255 13.38 -7.56 30.03
C SER A 255 12.42 -7.91 28.89
N ARG A 256 11.90 -6.91 28.17
CA ARG A 256 10.98 -7.14 27.04
C ARG A 256 11.70 -7.76 25.83
N GLN A 257 12.94 -7.36 25.57
CA GLN A 257 13.74 -8.00 24.52
C GLN A 257 14.05 -9.45 24.87
N ALA A 258 14.40 -9.74 26.12
CA ALA A 258 14.61 -11.11 26.59
C ALA A 258 13.35 -11.98 26.46
N GLU A 259 12.16 -11.43 26.75
CA GLU A 259 10.88 -12.12 26.56
C GLU A 259 10.61 -12.44 25.08
N LEU A 260 10.92 -11.51 24.17
CA LEU A 260 10.80 -11.74 22.73
C LEU A 260 11.81 -12.78 22.22
N GLU A 261 13.06 -12.72 22.68
CA GLU A 261 14.10 -13.72 22.37
C GLU A 261 13.67 -15.13 22.84
N GLN A 262 13.12 -15.20 24.07
CA GLN A 262 12.60 -16.45 24.63
C GLN A 262 11.44 -16.99 23.78
N LYS A 263 10.44 -16.15 23.46
CA LYS A 263 9.28 -16.57 22.67
C LYS A 263 9.69 -17.06 21.27
N LEU A 264 10.64 -16.40 20.63
CA LEU A 264 11.16 -16.84 19.33
C LEU A 264 11.89 -18.18 19.44
N SER A 265 12.68 -18.38 20.52
CA SER A 265 13.36 -19.65 20.79
C SER A 265 12.39 -20.79 21.05
N GLU A 266 11.29 -20.53 21.77
CA GLU A 266 10.22 -21.49 22.03
C GLU A 266 9.53 -21.94 20.72
N GLU A 267 9.15 -20.99 19.85
CA GLU A 267 8.54 -21.30 18.55
C GLU A 267 9.51 -22.06 17.63
N TYR A 268 10.79 -21.65 17.56
CA TYR A 268 11.81 -22.37 16.80
C TYR A 268 11.98 -23.81 17.29
N GLY A 269 11.94 -24.02 18.62
CA GLY A 269 11.97 -25.35 19.22
C GLY A 269 10.79 -26.23 18.81
N LYS A 270 9.60 -25.66 18.54
CA LYS A 270 8.44 -26.41 18.01
C LYS A 270 8.66 -26.85 16.57
N ILE A 271 9.27 -26.00 15.74
CA ILE A 271 9.62 -26.33 14.35
C ILE A 271 10.58 -27.54 14.32
N SER A 272 11.61 -27.52 15.17
CA SER A 272 12.60 -28.61 15.26
C SER A 272 12.02 -29.93 15.81
N LYS A 273 11.03 -29.88 16.71
CA LYS A 273 10.45 -31.09 17.35
C LYS A 273 9.31 -31.72 16.56
N SER A 274 8.56 -30.92 15.79
CA SER A 274 7.36 -31.37 15.09
C SER A 274 7.65 -32.27 13.89
N THR A 275 8.91 -32.37 13.44
CA THR A 275 9.24 -33.01 12.16
C THR A 275 10.45 -33.94 12.32
N GLY A 276 10.23 -35.25 12.19
CA GLY A 276 11.24 -36.31 12.36
C GLY A 276 12.13 -36.59 11.12
N SER A 277 12.18 -35.68 10.16
CA SER A 277 13.01 -35.76 8.93
C SER A 277 13.44 -34.35 8.51
N SER A 278 14.55 -34.25 7.75
CA SER A 278 15.07 -33.01 7.14
C SER A 278 13.93 -32.10 6.67
N LEU A 279 13.78 -30.90 7.26
CA LEU A 279 12.81 -29.91 6.77
C LEU A 279 13.38 -29.28 5.50
N GLU A 280 12.74 -29.59 4.38
CA GLU A 280 13.08 -28.96 3.11
C GLU A 280 12.69 -27.47 3.17
N PRO A 281 13.54 -26.54 2.68
CA PRO A 281 13.26 -25.09 2.67
C PRO A 281 11.88 -24.75 2.10
N GLN A 282 11.45 -25.50 1.08
CA GLN A 282 10.13 -25.37 0.48
C GLN A 282 8.98 -25.51 1.50
N GLN A 283 9.06 -26.44 2.45
CA GLN A 283 8.02 -26.64 3.47
C GLN A 283 7.95 -25.46 4.45
N LEU A 284 9.11 -24.94 4.85
CA LEU A 284 9.20 -23.77 5.72
C LEU A 284 8.66 -22.50 5.03
N LEU A 285 8.98 -22.32 3.74
CA LEU A 285 8.42 -21.24 2.91
C LEU A 285 6.89 -21.32 2.85
N HIS A 286 6.36 -22.52 2.61
CA HIS A 286 4.90 -22.74 2.62
C HIS A 286 4.26 -22.44 3.96
N GLN A 287 4.87 -22.86 5.07
CA GLN A 287 4.35 -22.56 6.41
C GLN A 287 4.33 -21.05 6.67
N TYR A 288 5.40 -20.34 6.29
CA TYR A 288 5.48 -18.89 6.44
C TYR A 288 4.40 -18.18 5.62
N LEU A 289 4.31 -18.52 4.33
CA LEU A 289 3.33 -17.93 3.43
C LEU A 289 1.89 -18.28 3.84
N SER A 290 1.64 -19.50 4.31
CA SER A 290 0.34 -19.91 4.83
C SER A 290 -0.09 -19.07 6.04
N MET A 291 0.84 -18.72 6.94
CA MET A 291 0.56 -17.80 8.03
C MET A 291 0.27 -16.38 7.51
N CYS A 292 0.98 -15.91 6.48
CA CYS A 292 0.69 -14.62 5.87
C CYS A 292 -0.65 -14.60 5.13
N HIS A 293 -1.06 -15.70 4.51
CA HIS A 293 -2.32 -15.81 3.76
C HIS A 293 -3.57 -15.68 4.63
N THR A 294 -3.46 -15.93 5.95
CA THR A 294 -4.57 -15.67 6.88
C THR A 294 -4.83 -14.19 7.10
N LEU A 295 -3.89 -13.32 6.71
CA LEU A 295 -4.06 -11.87 6.76
C LEU A 295 -4.92 -11.41 5.58
N PRO A 296 -6.07 -10.76 5.80
CA PRO A 296 -6.94 -10.31 4.71
C PRO A 296 -6.24 -9.37 3.72
N TYR A 297 -5.36 -8.51 4.23
CA TYR A 297 -4.57 -7.51 3.50
C TYR A 297 -3.26 -8.05 2.91
N TYR A 298 -3.01 -9.36 2.98
CA TYR A 298 -1.88 -9.96 2.26
C TYR A 298 -2.01 -9.72 0.75
N GLY A 299 -0.94 -9.19 0.16
CA GLY A 299 -0.84 -8.96 -1.28
C GLY A 299 -1.54 -7.69 -1.77
N CYS A 300 -1.92 -6.77 -0.87
CA CYS A 300 -2.51 -5.47 -1.23
C CYS A 300 -1.52 -4.54 -1.95
N ALA A 301 -2.04 -3.75 -2.87
CA ALA A 301 -1.47 -2.44 -3.20
C ALA A 301 -1.76 -1.48 -2.04
N PHE A 302 -0.78 -0.67 -1.63
CA PHE A 302 -0.93 0.25 -0.51
C PHE A 302 -0.88 1.70 -0.96
N PHE A 303 -1.82 2.48 -0.43
CA PHE A 303 -1.97 3.90 -0.69
C PHE A 303 -1.87 4.69 0.62
N CYS A 304 -1.40 5.93 0.53
CA CYS A 304 -1.33 6.84 1.67
C CYS A 304 -2.65 7.59 1.81
N GLY A 305 -3.11 7.81 3.04
CA GLY A 305 -4.26 8.66 3.31
C GLY A 305 -4.34 9.11 4.75
N GLU A 306 -5.34 9.93 5.05
CA GLU A 306 -5.64 10.35 6.41
C GLU A 306 -7.13 10.22 6.72
N ILE A 307 -7.47 10.00 7.99
CA ILE A 307 -8.85 10.01 8.47
C ILE A 307 -9.00 10.92 9.68
N ASP A 308 -10.21 11.44 9.91
CA ASP A 308 -10.49 12.24 11.10
C ASP A 308 -10.38 11.40 12.39
N LYS A 309 -9.71 11.94 13.41
CA LYS A 309 -9.76 11.33 14.75
C LYS A 309 -11.14 11.50 15.37
N PRO A 310 -11.61 10.52 16.17
CA PRO A 310 -12.83 10.69 16.94
C PRO A 310 -12.68 11.87 17.92
N ALA A 311 -13.75 12.63 18.12
CA ALA A 311 -13.72 13.79 19.01
C ALA A 311 -13.49 13.36 20.47
N GLN A 312 -12.27 13.57 20.98
CA GLN A 312 -11.93 13.36 22.40
C GLN A 312 -11.90 14.72 23.13
N GLY A 313 -13.00 15.07 23.80
CA GLY A 313 -13.08 16.20 24.74
C GLY A 313 -13.40 17.58 24.13
N ILE A 314 -13.56 18.59 25.00
CA ILE A 314 -14.07 19.94 24.67
C ILE A 314 -13.02 20.83 23.99
N LEU A 315 -11.72 20.52 24.12
CA LEU A 315 -10.61 21.36 23.62
C LEU A 315 -9.85 20.80 22.41
N GLN A 316 -10.14 19.60 21.90
CA GLN A 316 -9.39 19.03 20.79
C GLN A 316 -10.10 19.32 19.46
N ARG A 317 -9.68 20.39 18.77
CA ARG A 317 -10.02 20.59 17.35
C ARG A 317 -9.45 19.42 16.54
N GLY A 318 -10.28 18.88 15.64
CA GLY A 318 -10.05 17.66 14.87
C GLY A 318 -8.65 17.59 14.27
N LYS A 319 -7.86 16.66 14.77
CA LYS A 319 -6.59 16.26 14.13
C LYS A 319 -6.89 15.06 13.24
N ARG A 320 -6.35 15.07 12.03
CA ARG A 320 -6.32 13.87 11.18
C ARG A 320 -5.29 12.87 11.72
N LYS A 321 -5.43 11.60 11.36
CA LYS A 321 -4.42 10.57 11.58
C LYS A 321 -4.06 9.92 10.25
N ALA A 322 -2.76 9.69 10.05
CA ALA A 322 -2.26 8.97 8.90
C ALA A 322 -2.70 7.51 8.94
N VAL A 323 -3.19 7.04 7.81
CA VAL A 323 -3.59 5.66 7.57
C VAL A 323 -2.94 5.14 6.29
N SER A 324 -2.76 3.83 6.22
CA SER A 324 -2.43 3.13 4.99
C SER A 324 -3.67 2.39 4.51
N VAL A 325 -4.00 2.55 3.23
CA VAL A 325 -5.15 1.90 2.59
C VAL A 325 -4.64 0.78 1.70
N GLY A 326 -4.88 -0.47 2.08
CA GLY A 326 -4.58 -1.65 1.30
C GLY A 326 -5.76 -2.04 0.41
N ILE A 327 -5.53 -2.29 -0.87
CA ILE A 327 -6.53 -2.77 -1.84
C ILE A 327 -5.99 -4.01 -2.54
N CYS A 328 -6.75 -5.11 -2.53
CA CYS A 328 -6.43 -6.34 -3.27
C CYS A 328 -7.69 -6.87 -3.98
N LEU A 329 -7.64 -8.12 -4.46
CA LEU A 329 -8.79 -8.79 -5.09
C LEU A 329 -9.95 -9.06 -4.12
N ASP A 330 -9.69 -9.09 -2.82
CA ASP A 330 -10.70 -9.44 -1.82
C ASP A 330 -11.49 -8.20 -1.32
N GLY A 331 -10.83 -7.04 -1.24
CA GLY A 331 -11.44 -5.86 -0.65
C GLY A 331 -10.48 -4.71 -0.33
N VAL A 332 -10.94 -3.82 0.56
CA VAL A 332 -10.28 -2.60 1.01
C VAL A 332 -10.01 -2.66 2.52
N TYR A 333 -8.80 -2.32 2.93
CA TYR A 333 -8.34 -2.39 4.32
C TYR A 333 -7.70 -1.07 4.75
N VAL A 334 -8.13 -0.50 5.86
CA VAL A 334 -7.60 0.75 6.42
C VAL A 334 -6.82 0.43 7.69
N MET A 335 -5.56 0.81 7.74
CA MET A 335 -4.62 0.49 8.83
C MET A 335 -4.01 1.75 9.42
N ASP A 336 -3.82 1.78 10.73
CA ASP A 336 -3.15 2.89 11.41
C ASP A 336 -1.63 2.84 11.16
N VAL A 337 -1.05 3.90 10.58
CA VAL A 337 0.38 3.93 10.23
C VAL A 337 1.27 3.91 11.46
N LYS A 338 0.82 4.53 12.55
CA LYS A 338 1.62 4.69 13.78
C LYS A 338 1.43 3.49 14.70
N GLU A 339 0.18 3.12 14.95
CA GLU A 339 -0.17 2.07 15.90
C GLU A 339 -0.16 0.67 15.27
N LYS A 340 0.08 0.58 13.95
CA LYS A 340 0.31 -0.68 13.20
C LYS A 340 -0.78 -1.74 13.43
N HIS A 341 -2.04 -1.32 13.42
CA HIS A 341 -3.20 -2.21 13.52
C HIS A 341 -4.26 -1.90 12.47
N VAL A 342 -5.08 -2.89 12.16
CA VAL A 342 -6.23 -2.76 11.26
C VAL A 342 -7.35 -1.97 11.95
N LEU A 343 -7.90 -1.00 11.24
CA LEU A 343 -9.02 -0.17 11.69
C LEU A 343 -10.35 -0.61 11.06
N LEU A 344 -10.29 -0.98 9.78
CA LEU A 344 -11.43 -1.36 8.96
C LEU A 344 -10.96 -2.33 7.88
N GLY A 345 -11.73 -3.38 7.61
CA GLY A 345 -11.54 -4.27 6.46
C GLY A 345 -12.90 -4.58 5.85
N LEU A 346 -13.07 -4.30 4.57
CA LEU A 346 -14.34 -4.45 3.86
C LEU A 346 -14.12 -5.23 2.58
N ARG A 347 -14.88 -6.32 2.39
CA ARG A 347 -14.98 -6.99 1.09
C ARG A 347 -15.75 -6.12 0.11
N PHE A 348 -15.59 -6.35 -1.19
CA PHE A 348 -16.34 -5.57 -2.20
C PHE A 348 -17.86 -5.74 -2.12
N SER A 349 -18.34 -6.85 -1.55
CA SER A 349 -19.77 -7.06 -1.27
C SER A 349 -20.28 -6.30 -0.03
N GLU A 350 -19.37 -5.72 0.77
CA GLU A 350 -19.66 -5.05 2.04
C GLU A 350 -19.52 -3.53 1.95
N LEU A 351 -19.16 -3.00 0.78
CA LEU A 351 -18.89 -1.58 0.61
C LEU A 351 -19.50 -0.99 -0.66
N SER A 352 -19.91 0.26 -0.57
CA SER A 352 -20.03 1.17 -1.71
C SER A 352 -18.94 2.23 -1.60
N TRP A 353 -18.47 2.74 -2.74
CA TRP A 353 -17.42 3.75 -2.76
C TRP A 353 -17.70 4.82 -3.79
N ASP A 354 -17.15 6.01 -3.52
CA ASP A 354 -17.05 7.10 -4.48
C ASP A 354 -15.79 7.93 -4.19
N HIS A 355 -15.40 8.81 -5.10
CA HIS A 355 -14.33 9.77 -4.85
C HIS A 355 -14.72 11.18 -5.26
N SER A 356 -14.32 12.16 -4.47
CA SER A 356 -14.50 13.58 -4.78
C SER A 356 -13.15 14.25 -5.01
N ARG A 357 -13.13 15.17 -5.98
CA ARG A 357 -12.02 16.10 -6.21
C ARG A 357 -12.26 17.37 -5.41
N PRO A 358 -11.21 18.12 -5.06
CA PRO A 358 -11.38 19.44 -4.46
C PRO A 358 -12.15 20.35 -5.42
N GLU A 359 -13.23 20.95 -4.94
CA GLU A 359 -14.02 21.92 -5.71
C GLU A 359 -13.55 23.36 -5.42
N GLU A 360 -13.10 23.61 -4.19
CA GLU A 360 -12.58 24.90 -3.74
C GLU A 360 -11.10 24.83 -3.30
N GLU A 361 -10.44 25.99 -3.27
CA GLU A 361 -9.06 26.12 -2.77
C GLU A 361 -9.01 25.80 -1.27
N GLY A 362 -8.36 24.68 -0.92
CA GLY A 362 -8.30 24.15 0.44
C GLY A 362 -9.09 22.86 0.66
N ASP A 363 -9.92 22.44 -0.31
CA ASP A 363 -10.52 21.12 -0.29
C ASP A 363 -9.47 20.02 -0.53
N SER A 364 -9.79 18.82 -0.06
CA SER A 364 -8.95 17.65 -0.22
C SER A 364 -9.60 16.68 -1.21
N HIS A 365 -8.77 15.93 -1.93
CA HIS A 365 -9.25 14.72 -2.60
C HIS A 365 -9.70 13.70 -1.54
N ILE A 366 -10.88 13.10 -1.72
CA ILE A 366 -11.46 12.18 -0.73
C ILE A 366 -11.91 10.90 -1.42
N LEU A 367 -11.53 9.76 -0.84
CA LEU A 367 -12.18 8.48 -1.06
C LEU A 367 -13.25 8.28 0.02
N TRP A 368 -14.47 8.01 -0.43
CA TRP A 368 -15.62 7.74 0.41
C TRP A 368 -15.87 6.24 0.45
N LEU A 369 -15.95 5.67 1.66
CA LEU A 369 -16.34 4.27 1.85
C LEU A 369 -17.64 4.24 2.66
N GLU A 370 -18.71 3.75 2.05
CA GLU A 370 -19.98 3.47 2.69
C GLU A 370 -20.08 1.98 3.01
N PHE A 371 -20.50 1.64 4.23
CA PHE A 371 -20.68 0.27 4.66
C PHE A 371 -21.74 0.18 5.78
N ASP A 372 -22.26 -1.02 5.97
CA ASP A 372 -23.25 -1.28 7.02
C ASP A 372 -22.66 -1.10 8.42
N GLY A 373 -23.43 -0.51 9.32
CA GLY A 373 -23.09 -0.35 10.71
C GLY A 373 -24.29 -0.43 11.64
N GLU A 374 -24.03 -0.17 12.92
CA GLU A 374 -25.04 -0.13 13.97
C GLU A 374 -24.76 1.03 14.93
N GLU A 375 -25.82 1.68 15.39
CA GLU A 375 -25.82 2.66 16.49
C GLU A 375 -26.95 2.33 17.47
N ASP A 376 -26.62 2.08 18.74
CA ASP A 376 -27.59 1.76 19.80
C ASP A 376 -28.59 0.64 19.40
N GLY A 377 -28.14 -0.42 18.72
CA GLY A 377 -29.01 -1.51 18.24
C GLY A 377 -29.77 -1.20 16.94
N THR A 378 -29.65 0.02 16.40
CA THR A 378 -30.30 0.44 15.16
C THR A 378 -29.36 0.26 13.98
N PRO A 379 -29.77 -0.45 12.92
CA PRO A 379 -29.04 -0.51 11.66
C PRO A 379 -28.87 0.87 11.02
N VAL A 380 -27.65 1.21 10.62
CA VAL A 380 -27.31 2.47 9.96
C VAL A 380 -26.31 2.23 8.85
N ASN A 381 -26.26 3.12 7.87
CA ASN A 381 -25.14 3.22 6.94
C ASN A 381 -24.07 4.11 7.59
N LYS A 382 -22.81 3.65 7.53
CA LYS A 382 -21.64 4.41 7.97
C LYS A 382 -20.84 4.86 6.76
N LEU A 383 -20.45 6.13 6.77
CA LEU A 383 -19.62 6.73 5.75
C LEU A 383 -18.29 7.16 6.35
N LEU A 384 -17.19 6.59 5.86
CA LEU A 384 -15.81 6.96 6.22
C LEU A 384 -15.22 7.87 5.15
N LYS A 385 -14.59 8.95 5.59
CA LYS A 385 -13.80 9.86 4.74
C LYS A 385 -12.33 9.51 4.83
N ILE A 386 -11.71 9.25 3.68
CA ILE A 386 -10.26 9.08 3.57
C ILE A 386 -9.71 10.20 2.70
N TYR A 387 -8.98 11.12 3.32
CA TYR A 387 -8.30 12.22 2.64
C TYR A 387 -7.04 11.71 1.96
N SER A 388 -6.97 11.82 0.62
CA SER A 388 -5.80 11.40 -0.14
C SER A 388 -5.87 11.90 -1.59
N LYS A 389 -4.78 12.49 -2.10
CA LYS A 389 -4.61 12.77 -3.54
C LYS A 389 -4.62 11.51 -4.41
N GLN A 390 -4.46 10.33 -3.81
CA GLN A 390 -4.51 9.04 -4.50
C GLN A 390 -5.95 8.51 -4.63
N ALA A 391 -6.99 9.27 -4.24
CA ALA A 391 -8.38 8.82 -4.26
C ALA A 391 -8.88 8.35 -5.64
N GLU A 392 -8.47 9.02 -6.72
CA GLU A 392 -8.79 8.59 -8.08
C GLU A 392 -8.14 7.23 -8.42
N LEU A 393 -6.87 7.03 -8.03
CA LEU A 393 -6.18 5.75 -8.23
C LEU A 393 -6.86 4.64 -7.43
N MET A 394 -7.19 4.90 -6.17
CA MET A 394 -7.89 3.94 -5.31
C MET A 394 -9.26 3.57 -5.87
N SER A 395 -10.06 4.56 -6.29
CA SER A 395 -11.38 4.34 -6.88
C SER A 395 -11.31 3.50 -8.15
N GLY A 396 -10.40 3.83 -9.07
CA GLY A 396 -10.22 3.06 -10.31
C GLY A 396 -9.69 1.65 -10.06
N PHE A 397 -8.87 1.46 -9.01
CA PHE A 397 -8.41 0.13 -8.60
C PHE A 397 -9.57 -0.73 -8.10
N ILE A 398 -10.40 -0.18 -7.19
CA ILE A 398 -11.58 -0.89 -6.67
C ILE A 398 -12.52 -1.27 -7.82
N GLU A 399 -12.78 -0.35 -8.74
CA GLU A 399 -13.61 -0.59 -9.92
C GLU A 399 -13.06 -1.75 -10.76
N PHE A 400 -11.77 -1.72 -11.08
CA PHE A 400 -11.12 -2.80 -11.83
C PHE A 400 -11.20 -4.16 -11.12
N CYS A 401 -10.99 -4.21 -9.80
CA CYS A 401 -11.13 -5.45 -9.03
C CYS A 401 -12.55 -6.02 -9.11
N VAL A 402 -13.58 -5.17 -8.94
CA VAL A 402 -14.99 -5.59 -9.00
C VAL A 402 -15.36 -6.11 -10.39
N GLU A 403 -14.92 -5.42 -11.45
CA GLU A 403 -15.12 -5.87 -12.83
C GLU A 403 -14.45 -7.23 -13.08
N LEU A 404 -13.19 -7.39 -12.65
CA LEU A 404 -12.45 -8.63 -12.81
C LEU A 404 -13.15 -9.82 -12.13
N MET A 405 -13.68 -9.62 -10.92
CA MET A 405 -14.41 -10.68 -10.20
C MET A 405 -15.73 -11.04 -10.89
N SER A 406 -16.47 -10.04 -11.40
CA SER A 406 -17.74 -10.28 -12.10
C SER A 406 -17.60 -11.11 -13.39
N THR A 407 -16.51 -10.90 -14.13
CA THR A 407 -16.22 -11.66 -15.36
C THR A 407 -15.80 -13.10 -15.08
N SER A 408 -15.16 -13.36 -13.93
CA SER A 408 -14.78 -14.70 -13.51
C SER A 408 -15.99 -15.55 -13.07
N GLU A 409 -17.02 -14.93 -12.49
CA GLU A 409 -18.24 -15.62 -12.05
C GLU A 409 -19.24 -15.83 -13.20
N GLY A 410 -19.33 -14.89 -14.15
CA GLY A 410 -20.20 -14.99 -15.33
C GLY A 410 -19.76 -16.01 -16.39
N GLY A 411 -18.49 -16.45 -16.37
CA GLY A 411 -17.95 -17.44 -17.31
C GLY A 411 -18.38 -18.88 -17.04
N ALA A 412 -18.99 -19.17 -15.88
CA ALA A 412 -19.44 -20.51 -15.50
C ALA A 412 -20.90 -20.83 -15.93
N ALA A 413 -21.60 -19.89 -16.59
CA ALA A 413 -23.03 -19.98 -16.85
C ALA A 413 -23.44 -19.97 -18.35
N ASN A 414 -22.53 -20.29 -19.28
CA ASN A 414 -22.88 -20.37 -20.71
C ASN A 414 -22.48 -21.71 -21.34
N GLU A 415 -23.41 -22.67 -21.31
CA GLU A 415 -23.53 -23.64 -22.40
C GLU A 415 -24.21 -22.99 -23.62
N PRO A 416 -23.85 -23.37 -24.86
CA PRO A 416 -24.31 -22.69 -26.05
C PRO A 416 -25.70 -23.17 -26.50
N GLY A 417 -26.70 -22.30 -26.42
CA GLY A 417 -28.06 -22.55 -26.90
C GLY A 417 -28.63 -21.40 -27.74
N VAL A 418 -28.55 -21.56 -29.07
CA VAL A 418 -29.38 -21.00 -30.17
C VAL A 418 -29.43 -19.46 -30.36
N PRO A 419 -29.22 -18.94 -31.60
CA PRO A 419 -29.24 -17.51 -31.89
C PRO A 419 -30.67 -16.98 -32.11
N GLN A 420 -31.00 -15.83 -31.52
CA GLN A 420 -32.13 -15.00 -31.93
C GLN A 420 -31.65 -13.64 -32.42
N GLU A 421 -32.12 -13.28 -33.61
CA GLU A 421 -31.82 -12.05 -34.37
C GLU A 421 -32.42 -10.77 -33.75
N PRO A 422 -31.90 -9.59 -34.15
CA PRO A 422 -32.06 -8.35 -33.40
C PRO A 422 -33.28 -7.55 -33.87
N THR A 423 -34.15 -7.16 -32.93
CA THR A 423 -35.09 -6.06 -33.14
C THR A 423 -34.49 -4.78 -32.59
N GLY A 424 -34.18 -3.85 -33.50
CA GLY A 424 -33.60 -2.56 -33.18
C GLY A 424 -34.55 -1.64 -32.42
N GLN A 425 -34.00 -0.91 -31.45
CA GLN A 425 -34.52 0.39 -31.03
C GLN A 425 -33.36 1.29 -30.57
N GLU A 426 -33.24 2.36 -31.35
CA GLU A 426 -32.52 3.63 -31.24
C GLU A 426 -31.58 3.88 -30.06
N ALA A 427 -30.35 4.21 -30.44
CA ALA A 427 -29.29 4.76 -29.61
C ALA A 427 -29.69 6.09 -28.97
N GLY A 428 -29.81 6.09 -27.64
CA GLY A 428 -29.73 7.29 -26.80
C GLY A 428 -28.47 7.23 -25.95
N THR A 429 -27.42 7.93 -26.39
CA THR A 429 -26.20 8.18 -25.61
C THR A 429 -26.52 8.85 -24.28
N ARG A 430 -26.48 8.09 -23.18
CA ARG A 430 -26.24 8.61 -21.83
C ARG A 430 -25.31 7.65 -21.08
N ASN A 431 -24.06 8.08 -20.93
CA ASN A 431 -23.12 7.55 -19.95
C ASN A 431 -23.73 7.73 -18.55
N GLY A 432 -24.43 6.70 -18.07
CA GLY A 432 -24.99 6.63 -16.74
C GLY A 432 -23.94 6.20 -15.74
N ARG A 433 -23.22 7.17 -15.17
CA ARG A 433 -22.56 7.05 -13.87
C ARG A 433 -23.57 6.53 -12.84
N GLY A 434 -23.19 5.53 -12.05
CA GLY A 434 -24.00 5.06 -10.92
C GLY A 434 -25.17 4.15 -11.31
N GLY A 435 -24.91 3.02 -11.96
CA GLY A 435 -25.91 1.95 -12.04
C GLY A 435 -26.24 1.47 -10.63
N ARG A 436 -27.54 1.49 -10.26
CA ARG A 436 -28.08 1.03 -8.97
C ARG A 436 -27.43 -0.28 -8.52
N ARG A 437 -26.44 -0.20 -7.61
CA ARG A 437 -25.74 -1.35 -7.05
C ARG A 437 -26.61 -1.97 -5.95
N GLY A 438 -26.63 -3.30 -5.87
CA GLY A 438 -27.52 -4.05 -4.98
C GLY A 438 -27.40 -3.64 -3.51
N MET A 439 -28.46 -3.90 -2.74
CA MET A 439 -28.52 -3.62 -1.30
C MET A 439 -27.35 -4.30 -0.58
N LEU A 440 -26.60 -3.55 0.23
CA LEU A 440 -25.48 -4.07 1.03
C LEU A 440 -25.95 -5.29 1.84
N GLN A 441 -25.18 -6.38 1.79
CA GLN A 441 -25.50 -7.58 2.55
C GLN A 441 -24.79 -7.56 3.90
N ARG A 442 -25.57 -7.42 4.98
CA ARG A 442 -25.08 -7.61 6.35
C ARG A 442 -24.47 -9.00 6.52
N GLN A 443 -23.16 -9.08 6.75
CA GLN A 443 -22.49 -10.33 7.13
C GLN A 443 -21.58 -10.11 8.35
N GLY A 444 -21.60 -11.09 9.26
CA GLY A 444 -21.05 -10.98 10.62
C GLY A 444 -19.52 -11.10 10.75
N SER A 445 -18.72 -10.76 9.74
CA SER A 445 -17.26 -10.89 9.83
C SER A 445 -16.53 -9.76 9.12
N VAL A 446 -16.61 -8.56 9.70
CA VAL A 446 -15.65 -7.50 9.41
C VAL A 446 -14.36 -7.88 10.14
N VAL A 447 -13.35 -8.32 9.40
CA VAL A 447 -12.10 -8.81 10.02
C VAL A 447 -11.44 -7.66 10.79
N CYS A 448 -11.45 -7.77 12.12
CA CYS A 448 -10.93 -6.82 13.11
C CYS A 448 -11.45 -5.37 12.99
N SER A 449 -12.77 -5.20 13.14
CA SER A 449 -13.44 -3.91 12.98
C SER A 449 -13.47 -3.07 14.25
N ARG A 450 -12.39 -2.30 14.50
CA ARG A 450 -12.40 -1.19 15.48
C ARG A 450 -13.21 0.00 14.96
N VAL A 451 -14.37 -0.26 14.34
CA VAL A 451 -15.25 0.74 13.72
C VAL A 451 -15.71 1.77 14.75
N HIS A 452 -15.87 1.37 16.01
CA HIS A 452 -16.17 2.29 17.12
C HIS A 452 -15.07 3.33 17.39
N SER A 453 -13.85 3.13 16.88
CA SER A 453 -12.72 4.05 17.00
C SER A 453 -12.60 5.01 15.80
N LEU A 454 -13.44 4.83 14.77
CA LEU A 454 -13.47 5.65 13.56
C LEU A 454 -14.45 6.80 13.73
N ASN A 455 -14.06 7.97 13.22
CA ASN A 455 -15.01 9.06 13.00
C ASN A 455 -15.76 8.80 11.68
N THR A 456 -17.02 8.40 11.77
CA THR A 456 -17.89 8.08 10.63
C THR A 456 -19.14 8.95 10.66
N ILE A 457 -19.73 9.17 9.49
CA ILE A 457 -21.07 9.78 9.39
C ILE A 457 -22.08 8.65 9.33
N SER A 458 -22.98 8.59 10.31
CA SER A 458 -24.08 7.62 10.35
C SER A 458 -25.37 8.22 9.80
N TYR A 459 -26.09 7.46 8.98
CA TYR A 459 -27.41 7.83 8.49
C TYR A 459 -28.29 6.60 8.26
N VAL A 460 -29.60 6.83 8.16
CA VAL A 460 -30.58 5.83 7.74
C VAL A 460 -31.15 6.26 6.41
N ASP A 461 -31.15 5.37 5.43
CA ASP A 461 -31.89 5.54 4.18
C ASP A 461 -33.22 4.77 4.25
N ASN A 462 -34.33 5.51 4.30
CA ASN A 462 -35.67 4.93 4.33
C ASN A 462 -36.29 4.80 2.91
N GLY A 463 -35.48 4.90 1.85
CA GLY A 463 -35.92 4.88 0.44
C GLY A 463 -36.67 6.14 -0.01
N LYS A 464 -36.86 7.13 0.88
CA LYS A 464 -37.49 8.43 0.62
C LYS A 464 -36.64 9.62 1.03
N GLU A 465 -35.78 9.47 2.04
CA GLU A 465 -34.97 10.54 2.62
C GLU A 465 -33.77 9.94 3.37
N ILE A 466 -32.59 10.57 3.23
CA ILE A 466 -31.38 10.25 3.99
C ILE A 466 -31.40 11.08 5.29
N LYS A 467 -31.54 10.42 6.44
CA LYS A 467 -31.53 11.10 7.75
C LYS A 467 -30.22 10.86 8.48
N ARG A 468 -29.41 11.91 8.61
CA ARG A 468 -28.17 11.88 9.40
C ARG A 468 -28.49 11.74 10.88
N LEU A 469 -27.90 10.75 11.53
CA LEU A 469 -27.98 10.60 12.98
C LEU A 469 -26.94 11.49 13.64
N LYS A 470 -27.36 12.25 14.66
CA LYS A 470 -26.43 13.05 15.47
C LYS A 470 -25.82 12.12 16.52
N PRO A 471 -24.48 12.09 16.69
CA PRO A 471 -23.87 11.32 17.75
C PRO A 471 -24.39 11.82 19.10
N LYS A 472 -24.93 10.91 19.94
CA LYS A 472 -25.29 11.26 21.32
C LYS A 472 -24.01 11.67 22.04
N ARG A 473 -23.98 12.89 22.59
CA ARG A 473 -22.91 13.29 23.53
C ARG A 473 -22.89 12.25 24.64
N ALA A 474 -21.70 11.76 25.00
CA ALA A 474 -21.52 10.98 26.22
C ALA A 474 -22.24 11.73 27.36
N ALA A 475 -23.14 11.03 28.06
CA ALA A 475 -23.97 11.62 29.09
C ALA A 475 -23.06 12.44 30.03
N SER A 476 -23.28 13.76 30.05
CA SER A 476 -22.60 14.66 30.96
C SER A 476 -22.77 14.11 32.38
N PHE A 477 -21.67 14.03 33.12
CA PHE A 477 -21.65 13.61 34.52
C PHE A 477 -22.62 14.43 35.41
N PHE A 478 -23.07 15.60 34.92
CA PHE A 478 -24.06 16.45 35.58
C PHE A 478 -25.52 16.01 35.42
N ALA A 479 -25.82 14.98 34.62
CA ALA A 479 -27.18 14.47 34.44
C ALA A 479 -27.57 13.34 35.43
N ARG A 480 -26.75 13.07 36.47
CA ARG A 480 -27.17 12.24 37.60
C ARG A 480 -27.65 13.14 38.75
N GLN A 481 -28.85 13.71 38.61
CA GLN A 481 -29.66 13.96 39.81
C GLN A 481 -30.48 12.71 40.08
N ALA A 482 -30.20 12.12 41.24
CA ALA A 482 -30.82 10.92 41.74
C ALA A 482 -32.34 11.08 41.82
N THR A 483 -33.06 10.14 41.22
CA THR A 483 -34.44 9.82 41.61
C THR A 483 -34.41 9.10 42.95
N ALA A 484 -35.12 9.61 43.95
CA ALA A 484 -35.60 8.85 45.09
C ALA A 484 -37.14 8.97 45.19
N PRO A 485 -37.86 7.97 45.75
CA PRO A 485 -39.24 7.72 45.38
C PRO A 485 -40.29 8.07 46.47
N THR A 486 -41.48 8.45 46.01
CA THR A 486 -42.85 8.23 46.57
C THR A 486 -43.47 9.08 47.71
N TYR A 487 -44.76 9.42 47.48
CA TYR A 487 -45.87 9.91 48.33
C TYR A 487 -45.70 11.31 48.95
N SER A 488 -46.67 12.24 48.87
CA SER A 488 -48.10 12.13 49.16
C SER A 488 -48.97 13.16 48.42
N ALA A 489 -50.24 12.80 48.18
CA ALA A 489 -51.30 13.66 47.66
C ALA A 489 -51.72 14.76 48.66
N VAL A 490 -52.05 15.96 48.17
CA VAL A 490 -53.21 16.77 48.62
C VAL A 490 -53.72 17.59 47.42
N ASN A 491 -55.02 17.45 47.19
CA ASN A 491 -55.86 18.20 46.26
C ASN A 491 -56.33 19.49 46.93
N THR A 492 -56.30 20.65 46.26
CA THR A 492 -57.30 21.71 46.42
C THR A 492 -57.18 22.72 45.28
N GLU A 493 -58.32 22.96 44.64
CA GLU A 493 -58.63 24.04 43.71
C GLU A 493 -58.47 25.44 44.34
N SER A 494 -58.50 26.46 43.47
CA SER A 494 -59.23 27.73 43.62
C SER A 494 -58.49 29.06 43.88
N LEU A 495 -58.84 30.01 43.00
CA LEU A 495 -58.82 31.49 43.05
C LEU A 495 -57.46 32.24 42.99
N GLU A 496 -57.20 33.06 41.97
CA GLU A 496 -57.71 34.42 41.70
C GLU A 496 -57.26 35.51 42.72
N GLN A 497 -56.52 36.48 42.17
CA GLN A 497 -56.37 37.90 42.52
C GLN A 497 -55.57 38.32 43.76
N GLY A 498 -54.69 39.28 43.49
CA GLY A 498 -53.83 40.03 44.41
C GLY A 498 -52.77 40.79 43.61
#